data_AF-A0A1M5A8V6-F1
#
_entry.id   AF-A0A1M5A8V6-F1
#
_cell.length_a   1.000
_cell.length_b   1.000
_cell.length_c   1.000
_cell.angle_alpha   90.00
_cell.angle_beta   90.00
_cell.angle_gamma   90.00
#
_symmetry.space_group_name_H-M   'P 1'
#
loop_
_entity.id
_entity.type
_entity.pdbx_description
1 polymer ?
#
loop_
_entity_poly.entity_id
_entity_poly.type
_entity_poly.pdbx_seq_one_letter_code
_entity_poly.pdbx_strand_id
1 'polypeptide(L)'
;MYSITVKIDGIESKRRSAGLLHIVTGFFLIAKGSDYYRLLNFQGFITLLPIFAVAGISLFYGFFRRKVDVFAKYNSLVRVLQIITFLVLGIAMMNRGTTWDYAGLFLFAFLCLLLLLSEKRIFKETTLFFDEKGVMIPGNYKDHLVSWEELNEVIIREDFLTLFHVKKKYLQYQVMQDLSTLEVAKINAFCREQIEKAEAGVNKLTS
;
A
#
# COMPACT_ATOMS: atom_id res chain seq x y z
N MET A 1 -22.80 -16.43 -0.79
CA MET A 1 -21.50 -15.78 -0.49
C MET A 1 -21.37 -14.59 -1.41
N TYR A 2 -21.15 -13.39 -0.85
CA TYR A 2 -20.97 -12.15 -1.61
C TYR A 2 -19.58 -11.58 -1.34
N SER A 3 -19.06 -10.78 -2.26
CA SER A 3 -17.79 -10.09 -2.07
C SER A 3 -17.82 -8.66 -2.57
N ILE A 4 -17.22 -7.76 -1.81
CA ILE A 4 -17.14 -6.33 -2.16
C ILE A 4 -15.70 -5.87 -2.00
N THR A 5 -15.11 -5.37 -3.07
CA THR A 5 -13.81 -4.72 -3.02
C THR A 5 -13.96 -3.32 -2.44
N VAL A 6 -13.24 -3.09 -1.34
CA VAL A 6 -13.28 -1.84 -0.58
C VAL A 6 -11.89 -1.23 -0.42
N LYS A 7 -11.88 0.07 -0.13
CA LYS A 7 -10.71 0.84 0.23
C LYS A 7 -10.77 1.17 1.72
N ILE A 8 -9.71 0.78 2.43
CA ILE A 8 -9.55 1.04 3.88
C ILE A 8 -8.90 2.41 4.09
N ASP A 9 -9.53 3.25 4.91
CA ASP A 9 -8.97 4.54 5.32
C ASP A 9 -7.67 4.38 6.12
N GLY A 10 -6.68 5.21 5.82
CA GLY A 10 -5.31 5.15 6.38
C GLY A 10 -4.26 4.55 5.42
N ILE A 11 -4.68 3.70 4.47
CA ILE A 11 -3.81 3.27 3.35
C ILE A 11 -3.46 4.48 2.47
N GLU A 12 -4.35 5.46 2.34
CA GLU A 12 -4.10 6.65 1.52
C GLU A 12 -2.98 7.55 2.07
N SER A 13 -2.87 7.71 3.39
CA SER A 13 -1.75 8.44 4.00
C SER A 13 -0.42 7.76 3.67
N LYS A 14 -0.36 6.43 3.79
CA LYS A 14 0.82 5.61 3.41
C LYS A 14 1.13 5.68 1.91
N ARG A 15 0.09 5.77 1.07
CA ARG A 15 0.23 5.97 -0.37
C ARG A 15 0.83 7.34 -0.69
N ARG A 16 0.45 8.40 0.04
CA ARG A 16 1.05 9.74 -0.10
C ARG A 16 2.52 9.76 0.31
N SER A 17 2.88 9.08 1.40
CA SER A 17 4.27 9.01 1.85
C SER A 17 5.19 8.28 0.86
N ALA A 18 4.70 7.30 0.10
CA ALA A 18 5.52 6.59 -0.89
C ALA A 18 6.09 7.52 -1.99
N GLY A 19 5.34 8.55 -2.42
CA GLY A 19 5.87 9.56 -3.36
C GLY A 19 7.07 10.34 -2.79
N LEU A 20 6.94 10.79 -1.54
CA LEU A 20 8.00 11.50 -0.82
C LEU A 20 9.28 10.65 -0.70
N LEU A 21 9.13 9.35 -0.46
CA LEU A 21 10.28 8.46 -0.34
C LEU A 21 11.08 8.39 -1.65
N HIS A 22 10.45 8.40 -2.83
CA HIS A 22 11.20 8.50 -4.10
C HIS A 22 11.90 9.86 -4.26
N ILE A 23 11.31 10.95 -3.77
CA ILE A 23 11.95 12.27 -3.81
C ILE A 23 13.25 12.24 -2.97
N VAL A 24 13.15 11.77 -1.72
CA VAL A 24 14.31 11.63 -0.82
C VAL A 24 15.38 10.73 -1.45
N THR A 25 14.95 9.61 -2.03
CA THR A 25 15.85 8.66 -2.70
C THR A 25 16.57 9.30 -3.90
N GLY A 26 15.85 10.11 -4.69
CA GLY A 26 16.41 10.80 -5.85
C GLY A 26 17.46 11.84 -5.46
N PHE A 27 17.19 12.66 -4.44
CA PHE A 27 18.18 13.62 -3.94
C PHE A 27 19.39 12.92 -3.34
N PHE A 28 19.19 11.83 -2.61
CA PHE A 28 20.29 11.06 -2.04
C PHE A 28 21.19 10.45 -3.14
N LEU A 29 20.61 9.93 -4.23
CA LEU A 29 21.36 9.47 -5.39
C LEU A 29 22.14 10.59 -6.09
N ILE A 30 21.57 11.80 -6.21
CA ILE A 30 22.30 12.95 -6.75
C ILE A 30 23.51 13.27 -5.87
N ALA A 31 23.30 13.41 -4.57
CA ALA A 31 24.37 13.73 -3.62
C ALA A 31 25.49 12.69 -3.67
N LYS A 32 25.15 11.40 -3.63
CA LYS A 32 26.16 10.32 -3.67
C LYS A 32 26.78 10.12 -5.05
N GLY A 33 26.05 10.36 -6.13
CA GLY A 33 26.61 10.40 -7.48
C GLY A 33 27.64 11.52 -7.63
N SER A 34 27.36 12.70 -7.09
CA SER A 34 28.30 13.84 -7.05
C SER A 34 29.52 13.57 -6.17
N ASP A 35 29.34 12.95 -5.00
CA ASP A 35 30.45 12.52 -4.15
C ASP A 35 31.36 11.52 -4.89
N TYR A 36 30.79 10.53 -5.58
CA TYR A 36 31.57 9.58 -6.36
C TYR A 36 32.27 10.25 -7.56
N TYR A 37 31.64 11.23 -8.22
CA TYR A 37 32.29 12.02 -9.27
C TYR A 37 33.52 12.77 -8.75
N ARG A 38 33.44 13.33 -7.54
CA ARG A 38 34.56 13.97 -6.86
C ARG A 38 35.68 12.97 -6.56
N LEU A 39 35.35 11.75 -6.13
CA LEU A 39 36.33 10.67 -5.93
C LEU A 39 37.01 10.23 -7.24
N LEU A 40 36.36 10.42 -8.38
CA LEU A 40 36.93 10.20 -9.71
C LEU A 40 37.72 11.40 -10.23
N ASN A 41 38.00 12.41 -9.40
CA ASN A 41 38.65 13.66 -9.80
C ASN A 41 37.96 14.34 -11.00
N PHE A 42 36.63 14.28 -11.03
CA PHE A 42 35.81 14.83 -12.12
C PHE A 42 36.09 14.24 -13.51
N GLN A 43 36.61 13.01 -13.56
CA GLN A 43 36.79 12.28 -14.82
C GLN A 43 35.64 11.28 -15.04
N GLY A 44 35.30 11.04 -16.32
CA GLY A 44 34.38 9.97 -16.69
C GLY A 44 32.90 10.24 -16.37
N PHE A 45 32.42 11.49 -16.44
CA PHE A 45 31.02 11.85 -16.17
C PHE A 45 29.98 10.97 -16.90
N ILE A 46 30.29 10.54 -18.13
CA ILE A 46 29.44 9.66 -18.93
C ILE A 46 29.05 8.38 -18.16
N THR A 47 29.98 7.83 -17.38
CA THR A 47 29.74 6.61 -16.57
C THR A 47 28.74 6.84 -15.44
N LEU A 48 28.51 8.09 -15.05
CA LEU A 48 27.55 8.48 -13.99
C LEU A 48 26.18 8.86 -14.53
N LEU A 49 26.04 9.08 -15.85
CA LEU A 49 24.76 9.41 -16.47
C LEU A 49 23.64 8.43 -16.10
N PRO A 50 23.86 7.10 -16.05
CA PRO A 50 22.82 6.17 -15.62
C PRO A 50 22.34 6.42 -14.18
N ILE A 51 23.24 6.80 -13.27
CA ILE A 51 22.91 7.10 -11.86
C ILE A 51 22.04 8.36 -11.80
N PHE A 52 22.46 9.43 -12.47
CA PHE A 52 21.69 10.68 -12.52
C PHE A 52 20.37 10.52 -13.27
N ALA A 53 20.31 9.65 -14.27
CA ALA A 53 19.06 9.31 -14.95
C ALA A 53 18.07 8.63 -14.01
N VAL A 54 18.51 7.63 -13.22
CA VAL A 54 17.64 6.98 -12.21
C VAL A 54 17.23 7.97 -11.13
N ALA A 55 18.12 8.86 -10.69
CA ALA A 55 17.77 9.92 -9.75
C ALA A 55 16.71 10.88 -10.32
N GLY A 56 16.86 11.28 -11.59
CA GLY A 56 15.89 12.10 -12.30
C GLY A 56 14.52 11.42 -12.44
N ILE A 57 14.49 10.15 -12.85
CA ILE A 57 13.27 9.33 -12.90
C ILE A 57 12.63 9.25 -11.51
N SER A 58 13.44 9.05 -10.46
CA SER A 58 12.97 8.98 -9.07
C SER A 58 12.32 10.28 -8.61
N LEU A 59 12.94 11.43 -8.90
CA LEU A 59 12.39 12.74 -8.58
C LEU A 59 11.12 13.02 -9.38
N PHE A 60 11.15 12.81 -10.69
CA PHE A 60 10.00 12.99 -11.57
C PHE A 60 8.82 12.13 -11.11
N TYR A 61 9.05 10.84 -10.88
CA TYR A 61 8.04 9.94 -10.36
C TYR A 61 7.53 10.42 -9.00
N GLY A 62 8.41 10.77 -8.06
CA GLY A 62 8.02 11.26 -6.73
C GLY A 62 7.11 12.49 -6.75
N PHE A 63 7.43 13.51 -7.56
CA PHE A 63 6.64 14.73 -7.68
C PHE A 63 5.35 14.53 -8.47
N PHE A 64 5.39 13.76 -9.56
CA PHE A 64 4.28 13.65 -10.51
C PHE A 64 3.48 12.37 -10.40
N ARG A 65 3.78 11.48 -9.44
CA ARG A 65 3.14 10.17 -9.26
C ARG A 65 1.62 10.20 -9.40
N ARG A 66 0.96 11.16 -8.74
CA ARG A 66 -0.51 11.26 -8.73
C ARG A 66 -1.10 11.49 -10.12
N LYS A 67 -0.34 12.09 -11.04
CA LYS A 67 -0.77 12.36 -12.42
C LYS A 67 -0.40 11.22 -13.36
N VAL A 68 0.79 10.63 -13.18
CA VAL A 68 1.34 9.65 -14.14
C VAL A 68 1.05 8.19 -13.79
N ASP A 69 0.77 7.90 -12.52
CA ASP A 69 0.62 6.54 -12.03
C ASP A 69 -0.37 6.48 -10.86
N VAL A 70 -1.64 6.78 -11.18
CA VAL A 70 -2.74 6.77 -10.23
C VAL A 70 -2.79 5.45 -9.49
N PHE A 71 -2.66 4.31 -10.20
CA PHE A 71 -2.74 2.95 -9.65
C PHE A 71 -1.43 2.41 -9.07
N ALA A 72 -0.36 3.21 -9.03
CA ALA A 72 0.95 2.80 -8.51
C ALA A 72 1.58 1.57 -9.22
N LYS A 73 1.25 1.35 -10.50
CA LYS A 73 1.75 0.23 -11.32
C LYS A 73 3.26 0.27 -11.50
N TYR A 74 3.84 1.46 -11.66
CA TYR A 74 5.27 1.66 -11.90
C TYR A 74 6.08 1.82 -10.61
N ASN A 75 5.42 1.99 -9.46
CA ASN A 75 6.06 2.20 -8.16
C ASN A 75 7.12 1.12 -7.85
N SER A 76 6.74 -0.15 -8.06
CA SER A 76 7.64 -1.30 -7.83
C SER A 76 8.85 -1.27 -8.76
N LEU A 77 8.66 -0.87 -10.03
CA LEU A 77 9.75 -0.80 -11.01
C LEU A 77 10.75 0.30 -10.62
N VAL A 78 10.25 1.49 -10.27
CA VAL A 78 11.10 2.60 -9.80
C VAL A 78 11.89 2.19 -8.57
N ARG A 79 11.27 1.46 -7.62
CA ARG A 79 11.99 0.90 -6.46
C ARG A 79 13.09 -0.07 -6.85
N VAL A 80 12.83 -1.00 -7.76
CA VAL A 80 13.84 -1.96 -8.22
C VAL A 80 15.02 -1.24 -8.88
N LEU A 81 14.75 -0.23 -9.72
CA LEU A 81 15.80 0.61 -10.30
C LEU A 81 16.65 1.28 -9.23
N GLN A 82 16.03 1.91 -8.22
CA GLN A 82 16.74 2.53 -7.11
C GLN A 82 17.61 1.53 -6.33
N ILE A 83 17.09 0.32 -6.03
CA ILE A 83 17.84 -0.73 -5.34
C ILE A 83 19.08 -1.10 -6.15
N ILE A 84 18.92 -1.38 -7.44
CA ILE A 84 20.04 -1.75 -8.33
C ILE A 84 21.06 -0.61 -8.39
N THR A 85 20.62 0.64 -8.56
CA THR A 85 21.52 1.80 -8.62
C THR A 85 22.29 1.99 -7.32
N PHE A 86 21.64 1.85 -6.15
CA PHE A 86 22.35 1.93 -4.87
C PHE A 86 23.35 0.80 -4.68
N LEU A 87 23.02 -0.43 -5.07
CA LEU A 87 23.96 -1.56 -4.98
C LEU A 87 25.16 -1.33 -5.90
N VAL A 88 24.94 -0.96 -7.16
CA VAL A 88 26.02 -0.71 -8.13
C VAL A 88 26.91 0.45 -7.66
N LEU A 89 26.33 1.57 -7.25
CA LEU A 89 27.10 2.72 -6.76
C LEU A 89 27.81 2.38 -5.43
N GLY A 90 27.17 1.62 -4.54
CA GLY A 90 27.77 1.16 -3.29
C GLY A 90 29.01 0.32 -3.53
N ILE A 91 28.92 -0.68 -4.41
CA ILE A 91 30.06 -1.52 -4.82
C ILE A 91 31.15 -0.66 -5.47
N ALA A 92 30.79 0.28 -6.34
CA ALA A 92 31.76 1.17 -6.99
C ALA A 92 32.50 2.06 -5.97
N MET A 93 31.81 2.54 -4.92
CA MET A 93 32.39 3.35 -3.86
C MET A 93 33.21 2.53 -2.86
N MET A 94 32.98 1.23 -2.68
CA MET A 94 33.80 0.39 -1.79
C MET A 94 35.30 0.42 -2.16
N ASN A 95 35.61 0.56 -3.44
CA ASN A 95 36.99 0.54 -3.91
C ASN A 95 37.72 1.89 -3.78
N ARG A 96 37.01 2.98 -3.48
CA ARG A 96 37.56 4.35 -3.57
C ARG A 96 37.13 5.32 -2.46
N GLY A 97 36.04 5.03 -1.76
CA GLY A 97 35.44 5.91 -0.76
C GLY A 97 35.73 5.47 0.66
N THR A 98 35.15 6.20 1.62
CA THR A 98 35.20 5.82 3.04
C THR A 98 34.13 4.78 3.36
N THR A 99 34.28 4.07 4.48
CA THR A 99 33.28 3.11 4.96
C THR A 99 31.87 3.68 5.03
N TRP A 100 31.75 4.93 5.47
CA TRP A 100 30.47 5.62 5.58
C TRP A 100 29.79 5.90 4.25
N ASP A 101 30.58 6.09 3.18
CA ASP A 101 30.05 6.39 1.85
C ASP A 101 29.26 5.22 1.26
N TYR A 102 29.87 4.02 1.27
CA TYR A 102 29.20 2.84 0.73
C TYR A 102 28.20 2.22 1.73
N ALA A 103 28.42 2.34 3.04
CA ALA A 103 27.48 1.86 4.05
C ALA A 103 26.11 2.56 3.93
N GLY A 104 26.10 3.89 3.71
CA GLY A 104 24.87 4.64 3.48
C GLY A 104 24.12 4.18 2.23
N LEU A 105 24.83 3.86 1.15
CA LEU A 105 24.24 3.35 -0.09
C LEU A 105 23.61 1.97 0.11
N PHE A 106 24.29 1.04 0.79
CA PHE A 106 23.72 -0.27 1.10
C PHE A 106 22.53 -0.19 2.06
N LEU A 107 22.57 0.71 3.04
CA LEU A 107 21.43 0.96 3.92
C LEU A 107 20.22 1.45 3.11
N PHE A 108 20.41 2.41 2.20
CA PHE A 108 19.33 2.88 1.34
C PHE A 108 18.83 1.79 0.39
N ALA A 109 19.70 0.94 -0.17
CA ALA A 109 19.28 -0.22 -0.95
C ALA A 109 18.38 -1.16 -0.14
N PHE A 110 18.78 -1.46 1.10
CA PHE A 110 18.01 -2.30 2.01
C PHE A 110 16.66 -1.67 2.38
N LEU A 111 16.63 -0.37 2.69
CA LEU A 111 15.38 0.35 2.96
C LEU A 111 14.45 0.34 1.74
N CYS A 112 14.98 0.54 0.54
CA CYS A 112 14.20 0.44 -0.70
C CYS A 112 13.61 -0.97 -0.88
N LEU A 113 14.38 -2.02 -0.55
CA LEU A 113 13.90 -3.41 -0.61
C LEU A 113 12.76 -3.65 0.39
N LEU A 114 12.92 -3.23 1.65
CA LEU A 114 11.85 -3.33 2.64
C LEU A 114 10.59 -2.59 2.20
N LEU A 115 10.75 -1.39 1.64
CA LEU A 115 9.65 -0.60 1.12
C LEU A 115 8.96 -1.29 -0.05
N LEU A 116 9.71 -1.83 -1.02
CA LEU A 116 9.17 -2.61 -2.13
C LEU A 116 8.29 -3.78 -1.65
N LEU A 117 8.74 -4.50 -0.63
CA LEU A 117 7.99 -5.61 -0.03
C LEU A 117 6.74 -5.12 0.70
N SER A 118 6.84 -4.00 1.43
CA SER A 118 5.70 -3.42 2.15
C SER A 118 4.65 -2.83 1.20
N GLU A 119 5.08 -2.17 0.13
CA GLU A 119 4.23 -1.48 -0.84
C GLU A 119 3.41 -2.47 -1.65
N LYS A 120 4.00 -3.62 -2.03
CA LYS A 120 3.25 -4.74 -2.64
C LYS A 120 2.07 -5.20 -1.79
N ARG A 121 2.16 -5.08 -0.45
CA ARG A 121 1.05 -5.43 0.45
C ARG A 121 0.06 -4.27 0.61
N ILE A 122 0.55 -3.04 0.72
CA ILE A 122 -0.27 -1.83 0.92
C ILE A 122 -1.14 -1.53 -0.32
N PHE A 123 -0.65 -1.82 -1.53
CA PHE A 123 -1.39 -1.58 -2.78
C PHE A 123 -2.29 -2.75 -3.21
N LYS A 124 -2.41 -3.81 -2.39
CA LYS A 124 -3.35 -4.90 -2.68
C LYS A 124 -4.77 -4.43 -2.37
N GLU A 125 -5.68 -4.62 -3.32
CA GLU A 125 -7.11 -4.40 -3.12
C GLU A 125 -7.62 -5.28 -1.97
N THR A 126 -8.47 -4.71 -1.12
CA THR A 126 -9.08 -5.45 -0.01
C THR A 126 -10.49 -5.85 -0.43
N THR A 127 -10.74 -7.16 -0.50
CA THR A 127 -12.07 -7.68 -0.79
C THR A 127 -12.69 -8.23 0.48
N LEU A 128 -13.81 -7.64 0.91
CA LEU A 128 -14.61 -8.15 2.02
C LEU A 128 -15.44 -9.34 1.51
N PHE A 129 -15.52 -10.41 2.29
CA PHE A 129 -16.36 -11.56 1.99
C PHE A 129 -17.50 -11.66 2.99
N PHE A 130 -18.72 -11.86 2.49
CA PHE A 130 -19.94 -12.01 3.27
C PHE A 130 -20.39 -13.46 3.14
N ASP A 131 -20.38 -14.18 4.26
CA ASP A 131 -20.77 -15.58 4.34
C ASP A 131 -21.76 -15.82 5.49
N GLU A 132 -22.13 -17.07 5.72
CA GLU A 132 -23.11 -17.41 6.77
C GLU A 132 -22.57 -17.17 8.19
N LYS A 133 -21.25 -17.11 8.37
CA LYS A 133 -20.59 -16.93 9.67
C LYS A 133 -20.40 -15.45 10.02
N GLY A 134 -20.21 -14.59 9.02
CA GLY A 134 -20.03 -13.17 9.24
C GLY A 134 -19.48 -12.42 8.03
N VAL A 135 -18.85 -11.28 8.34
CA VAL A 135 -18.09 -10.48 7.39
C VAL A 135 -16.60 -10.75 7.62
N MET A 136 -15.95 -11.35 6.63
CA MET A 136 -14.51 -11.59 6.66
C MET A 136 -13.78 -10.38 6.08
N ILE A 137 -13.03 -9.70 6.93
CA ILE A 137 -12.18 -8.56 6.58
C ILE A 137 -10.74 -9.07 6.46
N PRO A 138 -10.13 -9.04 5.27
CA PRO A 138 -8.74 -9.43 5.10
C PRO A 138 -7.84 -8.52 5.93
N GLY A 139 -7.06 -9.11 6.84
CA GLY A 139 -6.09 -8.36 7.63
C GLY A 139 -4.67 -8.50 7.06
N ASN A 140 -3.78 -7.59 7.45
CA ASN A 140 -2.37 -7.66 7.02
C ASN A 140 -1.63 -8.91 7.54
N TYR A 141 -2.08 -9.49 8.66
CA TYR A 141 -1.45 -10.64 9.32
C TYR A 141 -2.41 -11.82 9.53
N LYS A 142 -3.68 -11.53 9.81
CA LYS A 142 -4.73 -12.53 10.01
C LYS A 142 -6.05 -11.93 9.55
N ASP A 143 -6.84 -12.73 8.87
CA ASP A 143 -8.20 -12.35 8.51
C ASP A 143 -9.03 -12.17 9.78
N HIS A 144 -9.78 -11.08 9.80
CA HIS A 144 -10.65 -10.74 10.90
C HIS A 144 -12.08 -11.10 10.51
N LEU A 145 -12.63 -12.13 11.14
CA LEU A 145 -14.05 -12.46 11.03
C LEU A 145 -14.83 -11.57 12.02
N VAL A 146 -15.75 -10.79 11.49
CA VAL A 146 -16.76 -10.09 12.28
C VAL A 146 -18.03 -10.92 12.24
N SER A 147 -18.37 -11.55 13.37
CA SER A 147 -19.57 -12.38 13.49
C SER A 147 -20.84 -11.54 13.31
N TRP A 148 -21.91 -12.14 12.78
CA TRP A 148 -23.22 -11.49 12.68
C TRP A 148 -23.75 -11.02 14.04
N GLU A 149 -23.43 -11.73 15.12
CA GLU A 149 -23.81 -11.35 16.51
C GLU A 149 -23.15 -10.05 17.00
N GLU A 150 -22.03 -9.64 16.37
CA GLU A 150 -21.31 -8.42 16.74
C GLU A 150 -21.82 -7.20 15.97
N LEU A 151 -22.71 -7.40 14.99
CA LEU A 151 -23.21 -6.39 14.08
C LEU A 151 -24.67 -6.07 14.40
N ASN A 152 -24.96 -4.77 14.54
CA ASN A 152 -26.32 -4.26 14.66
C ASN A 152 -26.95 -4.05 13.28
N GLU A 153 -26.16 -3.50 12.35
CA GLU A 153 -26.62 -3.20 11.00
C GLU A 153 -25.46 -3.22 10.02
N VAL A 154 -25.75 -3.60 8.78
CA VAL A 154 -24.83 -3.46 7.65
C VAL A 154 -25.54 -2.66 6.56
N ILE A 155 -24.97 -1.51 6.19
CA ILE A 155 -25.49 -0.64 5.14
C ILE A 155 -24.50 -0.62 3.98
N ILE A 156 -24.94 -1.12 2.84
CA ILE A 156 -24.19 -1.09 1.58
C ILE A 156 -24.88 -0.09 0.65
N ARG A 157 -24.09 0.83 0.10
CA ARG A 157 -24.46 1.75 -0.98
C ARG A 157 -23.43 1.63 -2.11
N GLU A 158 -23.70 2.33 -3.21
CA GLU A 158 -22.84 2.33 -4.40
C GLU A 158 -21.40 2.77 -4.06
N ASP A 159 -21.23 3.80 -3.24
CA ASP A 159 -19.91 4.36 -2.91
C ASP A 159 -19.33 3.91 -1.57
N PHE A 160 -20.15 3.36 -0.67
CA PHE A 160 -19.71 3.07 0.69
C PHE A 160 -20.41 1.88 1.33
N LEU A 161 -19.66 1.21 2.19
CA LEU A 161 -20.08 0.10 3.02
C LEU A 161 -19.85 0.47 4.47
N THR A 162 -20.88 0.35 5.31
CA THR A 162 -20.81 0.67 6.74
C THR A 162 -21.24 -0.53 7.57
N LEU A 163 -20.36 -0.96 8.47
CA LEU A 163 -20.62 -2.00 9.47
C LEU A 163 -20.87 -1.32 10.83
N PHE A 164 -22.08 -1.44 11.36
CA PHE A 164 -22.43 -0.92 12.68
C PHE A 164 -22.24 -2.02 13.72
N HIS A 165 -21.28 -1.84 14.63
CA HIS A 165 -21.01 -2.79 15.71
C HIS A 165 -21.89 -2.52 16.93
N VAL A 166 -22.30 -3.58 17.63
CA VAL A 166 -23.12 -3.49 18.87
C VAL A 166 -22.36 -2.77 20.00
N LYS A 167 -21.04 -3.01 20.14
CA LYS A 167 -20.22 -2.53 21.26
C LYS A 167 -19.18 -1.45 20.91
N LYS A 168 -19.06 -1.05 19.63
CA LYS A 168 -17.96 -0.20 19.13
C LYS A 168 -18.47 0.89 18.18
N LYS A 169 -17.58 1.81 17.78
CA LYS A 169 -17.80 2.71 16.63
C LYS A 169 -18.06 1.90 15.35
N TYR A 170 -18.81 2.50 14.43
CA TYR A 170 -19.02 1.98 13.08
C TYR A 170 -17.71 1.94 12.29
N LEU A 171 -17.59 0.98 11.38
CA LEU A 171 -16.52 0.91 10.39
C LEU A 171 -17.10 1.26 9.02
N GLN A 172 -16.54 2.26 8.37
CA GLN A 172 -16.95 2.68 7.04
C GLN A 172 -15.80 2.44 6.05
N TYR A 173 -16.15 1.88 4.90
CA TYR A 173 -15.24 1.61 3.80
C TYR A 173 -15.77 2.22 2.52
N GLN A 174 -14.89 2.72 1.66
CA GLN A 174 -15.26 3.17 0.32
C GLN A 174 -15.32 1.96 -0.61
N VAL A 175 -16.42 1.79 -1.33
CA VAL A 175 -16.58 0.72 -2.33
C VAL A 175 -15.78 1.10 -3.59
N MET A 176 -15.05 0.14 -4.14
CA MET A 176 -14.17 0.34 -5.30
C MET A 176 -14.67 -0.33 -6.57
N GLN A 177 -15.75 -1.12 -6.47
CA GLN A 177 -16.37 -1.82 -7.59
C GLN A 177 -17.73 -1.18 -7.90
N ASP A 178 -18.07 -1.09 -9.19
CA ASP A 178 -19.39 -0.60 -9.60
C ASP A 178 -20.44 -1.65 -9.23
N LEU A 179 -21.23 -1.36 -8.21
CA LEU A 179 -22.35 -2.19 -7.78
C LEU A 179 -23.65 -1.67 -8.39
N SER A 180 -24.40 -2.52 -9.09
CA SER A 180 -25.75 -2.16 -9.52
C SER A 180 -26.70 -2.05 -8.32
N THR A 181 -27.74 -1.23 -8.44
CA THR A 181 -28.76 -1.07 -7.39
C THR A 181 -29.40 -2.41 -6.98
N LEU A 182 -29.54 -3.35 -7.94
CA LEU A 182 -30.04 -4.69 -7.69
C LEU A 182 -29.06 -5.53 -6.84
N GLU A 183 -27.76 -5.45 -7.11
CA GLU A 183 -26.74 -6.15 -6.32
C GLU A 183 -26.68 -5.58 -4.90
N VAL A 184 -26.69 -4.25 -4.76
CA VAL A 184 -26.75 -3.59 -3.45
C VAL A 184 -27.95 -4.08 -2.65
N ALA A 185 -29.14 -4.14 -3.27
CA ALA A 185 -30.36 -4.62 -2.61
C ALA A 185 -30.24 -6.09 -2.17
N LYS A 186 -29.70 -6.96 -3.03
CA LYS A 186 -29.49 -8.39 -2.71
C LYS A 186 -28.54 -8.58 -1.53
N ILE A 187 -27.42 -7.88 -1.51
CA ILE A 187 -26.42 -8.03 -0.45
C ILE A 187 -26.95 -7.45 0.87
N ASN A 188 -27.63 -6.31 0.84
CA ASN A 188 -28.28 -5.75 2.03
C ASN A 188 -29.36 -6.68 2.60
N ALA A 189 -30.19 -7.29 1.73
CA ALA A 189 -31.20 -8.24 2.16
C ALA A 189 -30.57 -9.48 2.83
N PHE A 190 -29.50 -10.02 2.22
CA PHE A 190 -28.72 -11.11 2.80
C PHE A 190 -28.16 -10.75 4.18
N CYS A 191 -27.52 -9.58 4.33
CA CYS A 191 -26.95 -9.17 5.61
C CYS A 191 -28.02 -9.01 6.70
N ARG A 192 -29.18 -8.44 6.34
CA ARG A 192 -30.31 -8.29 7.28
C ARG A 192 -30.84 -9.65 7.75
N GLU A 193 -31.06 -10.58 6.81
CA GLU A 193 -31.51 -11.93 7.14
C GLU A 193 -30.55 -12.63 8.11
N GLN A 194 -29.24 -12.47 7.92
CA GLN A 194 -28.24 -13.08 8.78
C GLN A 194 -28.19 -12.45 10.18
N ILE A 195 -28.37 -11.15 10.30
CA ILE A 195 -28.46 -10.45 11.59
C ILE A 195 -29.72 -10.90 12.35
N GLU A 196 -30.88 -10.91 11.70
CA GLU A 196 -32.15 -11.35 12.32
C GLU A 196 -32.08 -12.80 12.80
N LYS A 197 -31.44 -13.70 12.02
CA LYS A 197 -31.20 -15.09 12.44
C LYS A 197 -30.30 -15.18 13.68
N ALA A 198 -29.25 -14.36 13.74
CA ALA A 198 -28.34 -14.33 14.89
C ALA A 198 -29.06 -13.86 16.17
N GLU A 199 -29.87 -12.79 16.07
CA GLU A 199 -30.68 -12.28 17.18
C GLU A 199 -31.69 -13.32 17.69
N ALA A 200 -32.39 -14.00 16.77
CA ALA A 200 -33.34 -15.04 17.12
C ALA A 200 -32.68 -16.27 17.79
N GLY A 201 -31.44 -16.59 17.41
CA GLY A 201 -30.64 -17.65 18.03
C GLY A 201 -30.22 -17.32 19.47
N VAL A 202 -29.82 -16.06 19.73
CA VAL A 202 -29.43 -15.58 21.06
C VAL A 202 -30.62 -15.59 22.03
N ASN A 203 -31.80 -15.19 21.57
CA ASN A 203 -33.01 -15.19 22.39
C ASN A 203 -33.46 -16.60 22.83
N LYS A 204 -33.18 -17.64 22.03
CA LYS A 204 -33.48 -19.04 22.41
C LYS A 204 -32.52 -19.64 23.45
N LEU A 205 -31.33 -19.08 23.61
CA LEU A 205 -30.33 -19.55 24.59
C LEU A 205 -30.47 -18.86 25.95
N THR A 206 -31.24 -17.76 26.01
CA THR A 206 -31.45 -16.95 27.22
C THR A 206 -32.85 -17.11 27.83
N SER A 207 -33.74 -17.85 27.17
CA SER A 207 -35.07 -18.28 27.64
C SER A 207 -35.02 -19.70 28.19
#